data_AF-A0A5J6QE07-F1
#
_entry.id   AF-A0A5J6QE07-F1
#
_cell.length_a   1.000
_cell.length_b   1.000
_cell.length_c   1.000
_cell.angle_alpha   90.00
_cell.angle_beta   90.00
_cell.angle_gamma   90.00
#
_symmetry.space_group_name_H-M   'P 1'
#
loop_
_entity.id
_entity.type
_entity.pdbx_description
1 polymer ?
#
loop_
_entity_poly.entity_id
_entity_poly.type
_entity_poly.pdbx_seq_one_letter_code
_entity_poly.pdbx_strand_id
1 'polypeptide(L)'
;MYEIWLIINVFYELALANLGLVLSTIVVWLILMLVTQFKKELPWGKGVKTASAIGLVAWVIFFVMVPGLSKSSFASVNSVIDWLVVAGVSGAFAGLLALFVGPIYLLVKR
;
A
#
# COMPACT_ATOMS: atom_id res chain seq x y z
N MET A 1 -13.04 -22.06 6.77
CA MET A 1 -13.94 -21.33 5.85
C MET A 1 -14.56 -20.09 6.48
N TYR A 2 -14.89 -20.09 7.78
CA TYR A 2 -15.47 -18.91 8.46
C TYR A 2 -14.47 -17.75 8.64
N GLU A 3 -13.22 -18.05 9.01
CA GLU A 3 -12.19 -17.03 9.30
C GLU A 3 -11.86 -16.12 8.11
N ILE A 4 -11.70 -16.66 6.89
CA ILE A 4 -11.41 -15.86 5.69
C ILE A 4 -12.61 -14.96 5.35
N TRP A 5 -13.83 -15.49 5.49
CA TRP A 5 -15.05 -14.72 5.30
C TRP A 5 -15.17 -13.58 6.31
N LEU A 6 -14.84 -13.83 7.57
CA LEU A 6 -14.81 -12.82 8.62
C LEU A 6 -13.80 -11.71 8.28
N ILE A 7 -12.58 -12.08 7.88
CA ILE A 7 -11.53 -11.14 7.51
C ILE A 7 -11.99 -10.25 6.34
N ILE A 8 -12.51 -10.85 5.26
CA ILE A 8 -13.01 -10.10 4.09
C ILE A 8 -14.16 -9.17 4.50
N ASN A 9 -15.08 -9.64 5.33
CA ASN A 9 -16.21 -8.83 5.77
C ASN A 9 -15.76 -7.65 6.64
N VAL A 10 -14.80 -7.84 7.54
CA VAL A 10 -14.21 -6.74 8.33
C VAL A 10 -13.56 -5.71 7.41
N PHE A 11 -12.79 -6.13 6.41
CA PHE A 11 -12.21 -5.20 5.44
C PHE A 11 -13.28 -4.44 4.64
N TYR A 12 -14.34 -5.13 4.22
CA TYR A 12 -15.46 -4.52 3.50
C TYR A 12 -16.19 -3.49 4.36
N GLU A 13 -16.51 -3.83 5.61
CA GLU A 13 -17.16 -2.92 6.56
C GLU A 13 -16.26 -1.71 6.89
N LEU A 14 -14.95 -1.92 7.07
CA LEU A 14 -14.00 -0.82 7.28
C LEU A 14 -13.93 0.10 6.06
N ALA A 15 -13.93 -0.47 4.85
CA ALA A 15 -13.92 0.30 3.61
C ALA A 15 -15.23 1.08 3.44
N LEU A 16 -16.37 0.49 3.80
CA LEU A 16 -17.66 1.17 3.80
C LEU A 16 -17.71 2.31 4.81
N ALA A 17 -17.23 2.08 6.03
CA ALA A 17 -17.15 3.10 7.07
C ALA A 17 -16.23 4.27 6.68
N ASN A 18 -15.24 4.01 5.83
CA ASN A 18 -14.26 4.99 5.37
C ASN A 18 -14.38 5.31 3.88
N LEU A 19 -15.59 5.20 3.29
CA LEU A 19 -15.79 5.34 1.84
C LEU A 19 -15.20 6.61 1.25
N GLY A 20 -15.34 7.74 1.94
CA GLY A 20 -14.79 9.01 1.48
C GLY A 20 -13.26 8.97 1.32
N LEU A 21 -12.55 8.35 2.26
CA LEU A 21 -11.09 8.17 2.18
C LEU A 21 -10.71 7.18 1.07
N VAL A 22 -11.42 6.07 0.95
CA VAL A 22 -11.16 5.07 -0.10
C VAL A 22 -11.36 5.66 -1.49
N LEU A 23 -12.50 6.31 -1.73
CA LEU A 23 -12.84 6.91 -3.01
C LEU A 23 -11.90 8.06 -3.36
N SER A 24 -11.61 8.96 -2.41
CA SER A 24 -10.67 10.07 -2.67
C SER A 24 -9.26 9.56 -3.02
N THR A 25 -8.78 8.51 -2.34
CA THR A 25 -7.49 7.88 -2.64
C THR A 25 -7.46 7.30 -4.06
N ILE A 26 -8.52 6.59 -4.46
CA ILE A 26 -8.66 6.05 -5.82
C ILE A 26 -8.71 7.18 -6.86
N VAL A 27 -9.48 8.23 -6.61
CA VAL A 27 -9.60 9.39 -7.51
C VAL A 27 -8.25 10.08 -7.69
N VAL A 28 -7.52 10.35 -6.61
CA VAL A 28 -6.18 10.96 -6.67
C VAL A 28 -5.23 10.09 -7.49
N TRP A 29 -5.27 8.77 -7.26
CA TRP A 29 -4.45 7.83 -8.04
C TRP A 29 -4.80 7.86 -9.53
N LEU A 30 -6.09 7.83 -9.88
CA LEU A 30 -6.55 7.90 -11.28
C LEU A 30 -6.13 9.22 -11.93
N ILE A 31 -6.26 10.36 -11.24
CA ILE A 31 -5.82 11.66 -11.75
C ILE A 31 -4.31 11.63 -12.05
N LEU A 32 -3.50 11.10 -11.13
CA LEU A 32 -2.06 10.96 -11.35
C LEU A 32 -1.75 10.12 -12.58
N MET A 33 -2.44 8.99 -12.76
CA MET A 33 -2.29 8.13 -13.93
C MET A 33 -2.69 8.85 -15.22
N LEU A 34 -3.85 9.53 -15.22
CA LEU A 34 -4.33 10.34 -16.35
C LEU A 34 -3.32 11.43 -16.73
N VAL A 35 -2.78 12.19 -15.78
CA VAL A 35 -1.80 13.25 -16.09
C VAL A 35 -0.51 12.67 -16.66
N THR A 36 -0.09 11.48 -16.21
CA THR A 36 1.12 10.83 -16.73
C THR A 36 0.95 10.23 -18.13
N GLN A 37 -0.24 9.77 -18.53
CA GLN A 37 -0.47 9.16 -19.86
C GLN A 37 -0.53 10.17 -21.01
N PHE A 38 -0.89 11.44 -20.74
CA PHE A 38 -0.88 12.50 -21.75
C PHE A 38 0.52 12.97 -22.14
N LYS A 39 1.57 12.32 -21.62
CA LYS A 39 2.96 12.58 -22.01
C LYS A 39 3.36 11.69 -23.19
N LYS A 40 4.12 12.28 -24.13
CA LYS A 40 4.48 11.72 -25.45
C LYS A 40 5.20 10.36 -25.45
N GLU A 41 5.77 9.93 -24.32
CA GLU A 41 6.38 8.61 -24.16
C GLU A 41 5.82 7.99 -22.88
N LEU A 42 5.26 6.78 -22.94
CA LEU A 42 4.83 6.02 -21.75
C LEU A 42 6.10 5.61 -20.97
N PRO A 43 6.50 6.32 -19.89
CA PRO A 43 7.76 6.06 -19.21
C PRO A 43 7.56 5.04 -18.09
N TRP A 44 6.59 4.13 -18.23
CA TRP A 44 6.12 3.25 -17.17
C TRP A 44 7.28 2.42 -16.58
N GLY A 45 8.23 1.97 -17.43
CA GLY A 45 9.45 1.30 -16.97
C GLY A 45 10.41 2.18 -16.14
N LYS A 46 10.46 3.50 -16.37
CA LYS A 46 11.35 4.43 -15.64
C LYS A 46 10.86 4.72 -14.21
N GLY A 47 9.54 4.68 -13.99
CA GLY A 47 8.94 4.89 -12.66
C GLY A 47 8.99 3.64 -11.79
N VAL A 48 8.91 2.44 -12.39
CA VAL A 48 8.83 1.16 -11.66
C VAL A 48 10.05 0.91 -10.79
N LYS A 49 11.28 1.13 -11.29
CA LYS A 49 12.50 0.87 -10.50
C LYS A 49 12.54 1.70 -9.21
N THR A 50 12.21 2.99 -9.31
CA THR A 50 12.18 3.89 -8.15
C THR A 50 11.02 3.56 -7.21
N ALA A 51 9.84 3.27 -7.77
CA ALA A 51 8.67 2.85 -6.99
C ALA A 51 8.93 1.56 -6.21
N SER A 52 9.59 0.57 -6.81
CA SER A 52 9.99 -0.67 -6.13
C SER A 52 11.02 -0.42 -5.04
N ALA A 53 12.03 0.42 -5.28
CA ALA A 53 13.04 0.75 -4.28
C ALA A 53 12.42 1.45 -3.05
N ILE A 54 11.58 2.47 -3.29
CA ILE A 54 10.88 3.18 -2.22
C ILE A 54 9.87 2.27 -1.53
N GLY A 55 9.17 1.42 -2.27
CA GLY A 55 8.27 0.41 -1.73
C GLY A 55 8.97 -0.55 -0.78
N LEU A 56 10.18 -1.01 -1.11
CA LEU A 56 10.96 -1.91 -0.25
C LEU A 56 11.39 -1.21 1.04
N VAL A 57 11.85 0.04 0.97
CA VAL A 57 12.18 0.84 2.16
C VAL A 57 10.94 1.07 3.02
N ALA A 58 9.81 1.45 2.39
CA ALA A 58 8.54 1.65 3.08
C ALA A 58 8.05 0.35 3.73
N TRP A 59 8.27 -0.80 3.10
CA TRP A 59 7.91 -2.10 3.66
C TRP A 59 8.65 -2.38 4.96
N VAL A 60 9.96 -2.13 5.02
CA VAL A 60 10.76 -2.28 6.25
C VAL A 60 10.25 -1.32 7.34
N ILE A 61 9.95 -0.08 6.97
CA ILE A 61 9.40 0.92 7.92
C ILE A 61 8.06 0.43 8.48
N PHE A 62 7.12 0.05 7.62
CA PHE A 62 5.81 -0.44 8.05
C PHE A 62 5.92 -1.74 8.84
N PHE A 63 6.84 -2.64 8.49
CA PHE A 63 7.07 -3.87 9.24
C PHE A 63 7.35 -3.59 10.72
N VAL A 64 8.14 -2.55 11.00
CA VAL A 64 8.45 -2.12 12.37
C VAL A 64 7.29 -1.35 13.02
N MET A 65 6.55 -0.55 12.25
CA MET A 65 5.50 0.31 12.79
C MET A 65 4.14 -0.38 13.01
N VAL A 66 3.78 -1.36 12.16
CA VAL A 66 2.46 -2.02 12.17
C VAL A 66 2.10 -2.63 13.53
N PRO A 67 3.01 -3.32 14.26
CA PRO A 67 2.71 -3.79 15.60
C PRO A 67 2.31 -2.66 16.55
N GLY A 68 3.07 -1.56 16.58
CA GLY A 68 2.76 -0.40 17.42
C GLY A 68 1.43 0.28 17.04
N LEU A 69 1.13 0.39 15.74
CA LEU A 69 -0.12 0.97 15.24
C LEU A 69 -1.35 0.11 15.56
N SER A 70 -1.17 -1.21 15.68
CA SER A 70 -2.22 -2.16 16.03
C SER A 70 -2.35 -2.39 17.54
N LYS A 71 -1.68 -1.59 18.38
CA LYS A 71 -1.57 -1.77 19.85
C LYS A 71 -1.05 -3.17 20.22
N SER A 72 -0.25 -3.77 19.35
CA SER A 72 0.41 -5.05 19.52
C SER A 72 1.92 -4.86 19.70
N SER A 73 2.64 -5.93 20.03
CA SER A 73 4.09 -5.92 20.16
C SER A 73 4.72 -7.10 19.43
N PHE A 74 5.99 -6.99 19.06
CA PHE A 74 6.73 -8.14 18.52
C PHE A 74 6.86 -9.29 19.52
N ALA A 75 6.72 -9.04 20.82
CA ALA A 75 6.69 -10.09 21.84
C ALA A 75 5.40 -10.95 21.77
N SER A 76 4.37 -10.46 21.09
CA SER A 76 3.10 -11.17 20.90
C SER A 76 3.11 -12.08 19.66
N VAL A 77 4.18 -12.04 18.85
CA VAL A 77 4.32 -12.80 17.60
C VAL A 77 4.97 -14.14 17.93
N ASN A 78 4.15 -15.18 18.05
CA ASN A 78 4.59 -16.49 18.57
C ASN A 78 4.71 -17.56 17.48
N SER A 79 4.12 -17.30 16.31
CA SER A 79 4.06 -18.27 15.22
C SER A 79 4.64 -17.69 13.93
N VAL A 80 5.11 -18.58 13.04
CA VAL A 80 5.53 -18.21 11.67
C VAL A 80 4.38 -17.54 10.91
N ILE A 81 3.13 -17.97 11.15
CA ILE A 81 1.94 -17.38 10.55
C ILE A 81 1.79 -15.91 10.98
N ASP A 82 2.05 -15.59 12.24
CA ASP A 82 1.95 -14.21 12.76
C ASP A 82 2.97 -13.30 12.04
N TRP A 83 4.20 -13.80 11.83
CA TRP A 83 5.21 -13.10 11.05
C TRP A 83 4.78 -12.87 9.60
N LEU A 84 4.15 -13.87 8.96
CA LEU A 84 3.62 -13.73 7.60
C LEU A 84 2.48 -12.71 7.53
N VAL A 85 1.62 -12.63 8.57
CA VAL A 85 0.55 -11.64 8.64
C VAL A 85 1.13 -10.22 8.79
N VAL A 86 2.11 -10.02 9.69
CA VAL A 86 2.77 -8.71 9.85
C VAL A 86 3.47 -8.30 8.54
N ALA A 87 4.19 -9.23 7.90
CA ALA A 87 4.83 -9.00 6.62
C ALA A 87 3.81 -8.65 5.52
N GLY A 88 2.69 -9.36 5.45
CA GLY A 88 1.63 -9.16 4.46
C GLY A 88 0.91 -7.82 4.62
N VAL A 89 0.51 -7.48 5.85
CA VAL A 89 -0.14 -6.19 6.16
C VAL A 89 0.79 -5.02 5.86
N SER A 90 2.05 -5.12 6.28
CA SER A 90 3.08 -4.11 5.96
C SER A 90 3.32 -4.00 4.46
N GLY A 91 3.28 -5.13 3.76
CA GLY A 91 3.39 -5.23 2.30
C GLY A 91 2.26 -4.50 1.59
N ALA A 92 1.03 -4.62 2.08
CA ALA A 92 -0.13 -3.91 1.53
C ALA A 92 0.05 -2.39 1.63
N PHE A 93 0.45 -1.86 2.79
CA PHE A 93 0.70 -0.42 2.97
C PHE A 93 1.85 0.08 2.10
N ALA A 94 2.96 -0.66 2.05
CA ALA A 94 4.10 -0.32 1.22
C ALA A 94 3.76 -0.36 -0.29
N GLY A 95 2.97 -1.35 -0.71
CA GLY A 95 2.48 -1.48 -2.07
C GLY A 95 1.58 -0.31 -2.46
N LEU A 96 0.67 0.11 -1.58
CA LEU A 96 -0.15 1.31 -1.79
C LEU A 96 0.73 2.54 -1.98
N LEU A 97 1.72 2.80 -1.12
CA LEU A 97 2.65 3.92 -1.32
C LEU A 97 3.41 3.82 -2.64
N ALA A 98 3.93 2.65 -2.99
CA ALA A 98 4.67 2.44 -4.24
C ALA A 98 3.82 2.77 -5.49
N LEU A 99 2.52 2.45 -5.47
CA LEU A 99 1.58 2.78 -6.54
C LEU A 99 1.45 4.29 -6.79
N PHE A 100 1.62 5.12 -5.76
CA PHE A 100 1.62 6.59 -5.89
C PHE A 100 2.99 7.15 -6.26
N VAL A 101 4.07 6.54 -5.75
CA VAL A 101 5.45 7.01 -5.99
C VAL A 101 5.81 6.96 -7.47
N GLY A 102 5.39 5.92 -8.20
CA GLY A 102 5.63 5.78 -9.64
C GLY A 102 5.19 7.01 -10.45
N PRO A 103 3.89 7.34 -10.49
CA PRO A 103 3.42 8.49 -11.25
C PRO A 103 3.95 9.82 -10.70
N ILE A 104 4.10 9.99 -9.38
CA ILE A 104 4.69 11.21 -8.78
C ILE A 104 6.13 11.41 -9.27
N TYR A 105 6.96 10.36 -9.29
CA TYR A 105 8.33 10.44 -9.77
C TYR A 105 8.41 10.89 -11.24
N LEU A 106 7.52 10.37 -12.09
CA LEU A 106 7.40 10.77 -13.50
C LEU A 106 6.91 12.22 -13.69
N LEU A 107 6.24 12.78 -12.69
CA LEU A 107 5.82 14.19 -12.68
C LEU A 107 6.91 15.13 -12.17
N VAL A 108 7.75 14.70 -11.22
CA VAL A 108 8.79 15.50 -10.56
C VAL A 108 10.10 15.53 -11.35
N LYS A 109 10.54 14.40 -11.92
CA LYS A 109 11.83 14.29 -12.64
C LYS A 109 11.81 14.92 -14.05
N ARG A 110 11.07 16.02 -14.19
CA ARG A 110 10.99 16.85 -15.40
C ARG A 110 12.37 17.35 -15.80
#